data_AF-A0A6B2LIA1-F1
#
_entry.id   AF-A0A6B2LIA1-F1
#
_cell.length_a   1.000
_cell.length_b   1.000
_cell.length_c   1.000
_cell.angle_alpha   90.00
_cell.angle_beta   90.00
_cell.angle_gamma   90.00
#
_symmetry.space_group_name_H-M   'P 1'
#
loop_
_entity.id
_entity.type
_entity.pdbx_description
1 polymer ?
#
loop_
_entity_poly.entity_id
_entity_poly.type
_entity_poly.pdbx_seq_one_letter_code
_entity_poly.pdbx_strand_id
1 'polypeptide(L)'
;MAGVGTSIAGAGLGFLAPGLSIVGMIGGFIGVIALAFMDPTNVTRRQNVFLGITALLGLGIAPLLMGSSLGAVIAATVGTAGIFGGFTLAALKSKRKSMLQLGGVLMGGLFVLVGVSLAGLLLPLLGVTNPAVLAALHSFNLYAGLGIFSLFVAYDTQRMIEDYHDGNRDHVGPALSMFLNIFNIFIRLLAIFRGD
;
A
#
# COMPACT_ATOMS: atom_id res chain seq x y z
N MET A 1 1.77 -47.26 6.77
CA MET A 1 3.18 -47.03 7.15
C MET A 1 3.57 -45.63 6.77
N ALA A 2 4.28 -44.97 7.67
CA ALA A 2 4.53 -43.55 7.73
C ALA A 2 5.44 -43.05 6.60
N GLY A 3 5.14 -41.84 6.13
CA GLY A 3 6.02 -40.98 5.34
C GLY A 3 5.92 -39.56 5.88
N VAL A 4 6.37 -39.38 7.13
CA VAL A 4 6.57 -38.08 7.79
C VAL A 4 7.60 -37.31 6.97
N GLY A 5 7.16 -36.28 6.23
CA GLY A 5 8.02 -35.55 5.30
C GLY A 5 7.77 -34.03 5.21
N THR A 6 7.00 -33.44 6.13
CA THR A 6 6.66 -32.00 6.08
C THR A 6 6.98 -31.21 7.36
N SER A 7 7.62 -31.80 8.36
CA SER A 7 7.54 -31.30 9.75
C SER A 7 8.69 -30.44 10.29
N ILE A 8 9.63 -29.89 9.50
CA ILE A 8 10.70 -29.02 10.10
C ILE A 8 10.96 -27.73 9.30
N ALA A 9 10.97 -27.75 7.97
CA ALA A 9 11.20 -26.53 7.18
C ALA A 9 9.99 -25.58 7.14
N GLY A 10 8.76 -26.12 7.10
CA GLY A 10 7.52 -25.32 7.13
C GLY A 10 7.18 -24.77 8.52
N ALA A 11 7.60 -25.48 9.59
CA ALA A 11 7.33 -25.08 10.97
C ALA A 11 8.26 -23.95 11.45
N GLY A 12 9.53 -23.94 11.03
CA GLY A 12 10.47 -22.85 11.35
C GLY A 12 10.14 -21.55 10.60
N LEU A 13 9.72 -21.64 9.34
CA LEU A 13 9.25 -20.50 8.56
C LEU A 13 7.87 -19.99 9.01
N GLY A 14 7.04 -20.84 9.62
CA GLY A 14 5.71 -20.46 10.12
C GLY A 14 5.73 -19.45 11.28
N PHE A 15 6.78 -19.46 12.12
CA PHE A 15 6.96 -18.48 13.20
C PHE A 15 7.87 -17.31 12.83
N LEU A 16 8.77 -17.49 11.85
CA LEU A 16 9.59 -16.41 11.32
C LEU A 16 8.81 -15.49 10.38
N ALA A 17 7.85 -16.02 9.60
CA ALA A 17 7.09 -15.25 8.62
C ALA A 17 6.25 -14.09 9.22
N PRO A 18 5.53 -14.27 10.34
CA PRO A 18 4.83 -13.15 10.99
C PRO A 18 5.80 -12.10 11.54
N GLY A 19 6.89 -12.54 12.20
CA GLY A 19 7.89 -11.64 12.78
C GLY A 19 8.61 -10.80 11.72
N LEU A 20 9.02 -11.42 10.61
CA LEU A 20 9.62 -10.71 9.48
C LEU A 20 8.63 -9.71 8.88
N SER A 21 7.36 -10.10 8.69
CA SER A 21 6.36 -9.22 8.08
C SER A 21 6.12 -7.93 8.88
N ILE A 22 6.13 -8.02 10.22
CA ILE A 22 5.98 -6.86 11.11
C ILE A 22 7.21 -5.95 10.98
N VAL A 23 8.42 -6.53 10.97
CA VAL A 23 9.67 -5.78 10.75
C VAL A 23 9.66 -5.08 9.38
N GLY A 24 9.20 -5.76 8.34
CA GLY A 24 9.06 -5.20 7.00
C GLY A 24 8.08 -4.02 6.96
N MET A 25 6.91 -4.16 7.57
CA MET A 25 5.90 -3.09 7.60
C MET A 25 6.33 -1.88 8.42
N ILE A 26 6.84 -2.11 9.64
CA ILE A 26 7.32 -1.03 10.51
C ILE A 26 8.56 -0.36 9.90
N GLY A 27 9.52 -1.17 9.42
CA GLY A 27 10.74 -0.67 8.78
C GLY A 27 10.43 0.12 7.50
N GLY A 28 9.49 -0.36 6.68
CA GLY A 28 9.01 0.35 5.50
C GLY A 28 8.37 1.69 5.88
N PHE A 29 7.53 1.73 6.91
CA PHE A 29 6.91 2.95 7.41
C PHE A 29 7.92 3.96 7.96
N ILE A 30 8.88 3.51 8.77
CA ILE A 30 9.99 4.34 9.25
C ILE A 30 10.81 4.86 8.07
N GLY A 31 11.06 4.03 7.05
CA GLY A 31 11.75 4.43 5.84
C GLY A 31 11.02 5.53 5.07
N VAL A 32 9.69 5.45 4.95
CA VAL A 32 8.87 6.51 4.33
C VAL A 32 9.03 7.84 5.08
N ILE A 33 8.96 7.80 6.41
CA ILE A 33 9.17 8.98 7.26
C ILE A 33 10.59 9.52 7.07
N ALA A 34 11.61 8.66 7.12
CA ALA A 34 13.00 9.04 6.96
C ALA A 34 13.28 9.69 5.61
N LEU A 35 12.66 9.20 4.53
CA LEU A 35 12.79 9.78 3.20
C LEU A 35 12.10 11.16 3.11
N ALA A 36 10.96 11.33 3.78
CA ALA A 36 10.23 12.60 3.82
C ALA A 36 11.02 13.73 4.50
N PHE A 37 11.88 13.41 5.47
CA PHE A 37 12.76 14.38 6.14
C PHE A 37 14.17 14.50 5.55
N MET A 38 14.46 13.79 4.45
CA MET A 38 15.80 13.81 3.85
C MET A 38 15.97 14.97 2.85
N ASP A 39 17.13 15.61 2.87
CA ASP A 39 17.47 16.69 1.93
C ASP A 39 17.34 16.22 0.46
N PRO A 40 16.59 16.96 -0.37
CA PRO A 40 16.33 16.57 -1.76
C PRO A 40 17.57 16.64 -2.67
N THR A 41 18.65 17.29 -2.21
CA THR A 41 19.92 17.41 -2.94
C THR A 41 20.68 16.08 -3.05
N ASN A 42 20.51 15.19 -2.07
CA ASN A 42 21.21 13.91 -2.01
C ASN A 42 20.41 12.79 -2.70
N VAL A 43 20.23 12.90 -4.01
CA VAL A 43 19.37 12.00 -4.81
C VAL A 43 19.76 10.52 -4.65
N THR A 44 21.05 10.18 -4.73
CA THR A 44 21.52 8.79 -4.62
C THR A 44 21.16 8.17 -3.27
N ARG A 45 21.30 8.94 -2.17
CA ARG A 45 20.95 8.44 -0.83
C ARG A 45 19.44 8.23 -0.72
N ARG A 46 18.63 9.14 -1.26
CA ARG A 46 17.17 9.00 -1.27
C ARG A 46 16.71 7.81 -2.11
N GLN A 47 17.35 7.55 -3.25
CA GLN A 47 17.09 6.36 -4.07
C GLN A 47 17.43 5.06 -3.34
N ASN A 48 18.55 5.02 -2.61
CA ASN A 48 18.91 3.84 -1.80
C ASN A 48 17.90 3.59 -0.67
N VAL A 49 17.45 4.66 0.01
CA VAL A 49 16.39 4.55 1.02
C VAL A 49 15.07 4.11 0.38
N PHE A 50 14.72 4.63 -0.79
CA PHE A 50 13.54 4.21 -1.55
C PHE A 50 13.59 2.71 -1.88
N LEU A 51 14.72 2.20 -2.37
CA LEU A 51 14.91 0.76 -2.58
C LEU A 51 14.72 -0.03 -1.28
N GLY A 52 15.30 0.45 -0.18
CA GLY A 52 15.11 -0.16 1.15
C GLY A 52 13.63 -0.21 1.57
N ILE A 53 12.88 0.88 1.36
CA ILE A 53 11.44 0.93 1.63
C ILE A 53 10.69 -0.13 0.82
N THR A 54 10.92 -0.20 -0.49
CA THR A 54 10.23 -1.17 -1.37
C THR A 54 10.53 -2.62 -0.97
N ALA A 55 11.77 -2.92 -0.60
CA ALA A 55 12.17 -4.25 -0.13
C ALA A 55 11.49 -4.61 1.21
N LEU A 56 11.48 -3.68 2.16
CA LEU A 56 10.85 -3.87 3.47
C LEU A 56 9.33 -4.03 3.36
N LEU A 57 8.66 -3.20 2.55
CA LEU A 57 7.22 -3.33 2.30
C LEU A 57 6.88 -4.61 1.55
N GLY A 58 7.71 -5.04 0.60
CA GLY A 58 7.59 -6.33 -0.08
C GLY A 58 7.72 -7.51 0.88
N LEU A 59 8.68 -7.45 1.81
CA LEU A 59 8.84 -8.44 2.88
C LEU A 59 7.66 -8.40 3.86
N GLY A 60 7.09 -7.21 4.09
CA GLY A 60 5.90 -7.01 4.92
C GLY A 60 4.66 -7.74 4.42
N ILE A 61 4.51 -7.90 3.11
CA ILE A 61 3.36 -8.60 2.50
C ILE A 61 3.61 -10.10 2.27
N ALA A 62 4.77 -10.63 2.68
CA ALA A 62 5.12 -12.02 2.44
C ALA A 62 4.06 -13.03 2.95
N PRO A 63 3.47 -12.89 4.15
CA PRO A 63 2.41 -13.80 4.60
C PRO A 63 1.14 -13.72 3.75
N LEU A 64 0.79 -12.52 3.26
CA LEU A 64 -0.36 -12.33 2.38
C LEU A 64 -0.16 -13.06 1.04
N LEU A 65 1.06 -12.98 0.49
CA LEU A 65 1.43 -13.69 -0.74
C LEU A 65 1.47 -15.21 -0.54
N MET A 66 2.01 -15.69 0.57
CA MET A 66 2.04 -17.12 0.89
C MET A 66 0.63 -17.72 1.06
N GLY A 67 -0.33 -16.91 1.53
CA GLY A 67 -1.73 -17.29 1.65
C GLY A 67 -2.57 -17.12 0.38
N SER A 68 -1.96 -16.67 -0.73
CA SER A 68 -2.66 -16.38 -1.98
C SER A 68 -2.28 -17.34 -3.09
N SER A 69 -3.23 -17.69 -3.96
CA SER A 69 -2.93 -18.47 -5.17
C SER A 69 -2.15 -17.62 -6.18
N LEU A 70 -1.32 -18.26 -7.02
CA LEU A 70 -0.61 -17.57 -8.10
C LEU A 70 -1.58 -16.83 -9.04
N GLY A 71 -2.76 -17.41 -9.30
CA GLY A 71 -3.82 -16.78 -10.09
C GLY A 71 -4.32 -15.48 -9.47
N ALA A 72 -4.55 -15.45 -8.15
CA ALA A 72 -4.96 -14.25 -7.43
C ALA A 72 -3.88 -13.15 -7.48
N VAL A 73 -2.60 -13.53 -7.33
CA VAL A 73 -1.47 -12.58 -7.43
C VAL A 73 -1.37 -11.96 -8.83
N ILE A 74 -1.49 -12.78 -9.88
CA ILE A 74 -1.48 -12.28 -11.28
C ILE A 74 -2.68 -11.35 -11.51
N ALA A 75 -3.88 -11.76 -11.09
CA ALA A 75 -5.10 -10.95 -11.23
C ALA A 75 -4.97 -9.61 -10.49
N ALA A 76 -4.46 -9.61 -9.26
CA ALA A 76 -4.21 -8.40 -8.49
C ALA A 76 -3.18 -7.49 -9.17
N THR A 77 -2.12 -8.06 -9.74
CA THR A 77 -1.07 -7.31 -10.45
C THR A 77 -1.62 -6.65 -11.71
N VAL A 78 -2.34 -7.40 -12.54
CA VAL A 78 -2.96 -6.89 -13.77
C VAL A 78 -4.03 -5.85 -13.44
N GLY A 79 -4.87 -6.10 -12.44
CA GLY A 79 -5.88 -5.15 -11.99
C GLY A 79 -5.26 -3.85 -11.48
N THR A 80 -4.18 -3.94 -10.72
CA THR A 80 -3.43 -2.77 -10.24
C THR A 80 -2.86 -1.97 -11.40
N ALA A 81 -2.23 -2.63 -12.38
CA ALA A 81 -1.72 -1.98 -13.57
C ALA A 81 -2.84 -1.30 -14.40
N GLY A 82 -4.00 -1.95 -14.51
CA GLY A 82 -5.18 -1.40 -15.18
C GLY A 82 -5.73 -0.16 -14.49
N ILE A 83 -5.89 -0.20 -13.16
CA ILE A 83 -6.34 0.95 -12.36
C ILE A 83 -5.31 2.08 -12.46
N PHE A 84 -4.03 1.79 -12.21
CA PHE A 84 -2.97 2.78 -12.25
C PHE A 84 -2.90 3.46 -13.61
N GLY A 85 -2.88 2.67 -14.70
CA GLY A 85 -2.85 3.19 -16.06
C GLY A 85 -4.11 3.99 -16.40
N GLY A 86 -5.29 3.49 -16.05
CA GLY A 86 -6.57 4.16 -16.31
C GLY A 86 -6.69 5.51 -15.61
N PHE A 87 -6.39 5.58 -14.32
CA PHE A 87 -6.45 6.83 -13.54
C PHE A 87 -5.33 7.81 -13.94
N THR A 88 -4.13 7.33 -14.27
CA THR A 88 -3.06 8.18 -14.81
C THR A 88 -3.47 8.81 -16.13
N LEU A 89 -4.05 8.04 -17.06
CA LEU A 89 -4.54 8.55 -18.34
C LEU A 89 -5.70 9.54 -18.15
N ALA A 90 -6.60 9.27 -17.21
CA ALA A 90 -7.68 10.20 -16.86
C ALA A 90 -7.12 11.53 -16.31
N ALA A 91 -6.11 11.47 -15.44
CA ALA A 91 -5.44 12.65 -14.90
C ALA A 91 -4.76 13.49 -15.99
N LEU A 92 -4.07 12.83 -16.94
CA LEU A 92 -3.42 13.48 -18.08
C LEU A 92 -4.41 14.20 -19.00
N LYS A 93 -5.62 13.67 -19.18
CA LYS A 93 -6.68 14.28 -20.00
C LYS A 93 -7.53 15.30 -19.26
N SER A 94 -7.49 15.31 -17.93
CA SER A 94 -8.30 16.22 -17.12
C SER A 94 -7.74 17.65 -17.13
N LYS A 95 -8.60 18.63 -16.78
CA LYS A 95 -8.19 20.04 -16.72
C LYS A 95 -7.05 20.21 -15.72
N ARG A 96 -6.08 21.06 -16.06
CA ARG A 96 -4.93 21.38 -15.19
C ARG A 96 -5.41 21.81 -13.79
N LYS A 97 -4.78 21.27 -12.75
CA LYS A 97 -5.11 21.48 -11.31
C LYS A 97 -6.47 20.97 -10.83
N SER A 98 -7.29 20.35 -11.69
CA SER A 98 -8.63 19.87 -11.29
C SER A 98 -8.55 18.78 -10.22
N MET A 99 -7.59 17.85 -10.33
CA MET A 99 -7.39 16.81 -9.33
C MET A 99 -6.76 17.38 -8.06
N LEU A 100 -5.93 18.43 -8.15
CA LEU A 100 -5.29 19.05 -6.99
C LEU A 100 -6.31 19.64 -6.00
N GLN A 101 -7.49 20.05 -6.48
CA GLN A 101 -8.59 20.50 -5.62
C GLN A 101 -9.14 19.40 -4.71
N LEU A 102 -8.96 18.13 -5.08
CA LEU A 102 -9.39 16.98 -4.28
C LEU A 102 -8.43 16.66 -3.14
N GLY A 103 -7.27 17.32 -3.04
CA GLY A 103 -6.25 17.00 -2.05
C GLY A 103 -6.78 16.99 -0.61
N GLY A 104 -7.60 17.97 -0.23
CA GLY A 104 -8.22 18.01 1.10
C GLY A 104 -9.16 16.83 1.37
N VAL A 105 -10.01 16.48 0.38
CA VAL A 105 -10.94 15.35 0.48
C VAL A 105 -10.21 14.01 0.54
N LEU A 106 -9.18 13.84 -0.29
CA LEU A 106 -8.38 12.62 -0.33
C LEU A 106 -7.59 12.41 0.96
N MET A 107 -6.97 13.46 1.51
CA MET A 107 -6.30 13.40 2.80
C MET A 107 -7.29 13.09 3.93
N GLY A 108 -8.47 13.73 3.94
CA GLY A 108 -9.54 13.41 4.88
C GLY A 108 -9.95 11.93 4.81
N GLY A 109 -10.16 11.41 3.60
CA GLY A 109 -10.45 10.00 3.37
C GLY A 109 -9.34 9.07 3.86
N LEU A 110 -8.07 9.43 3.64
CA LEU A 110 -6.93 8.68 4.16
C LEU A 110 -6.93 8.61 5.69
N PHE A 111 -7.23 9.72 6.38
CA PHE A 111 -7.34 9.72 7.85
C PHE A 111 -8.48 8.82 8.34
N VAL A 112 -9.62 8.79 7.63
CA VAL A 112 -10.71 7.85 7.95
C VAL A 112 -10.23 6.40 7.80
N LEU A 113 -9.52 6.06 6.72
CA LEU A 113 -8.99 4.71 6.52
C LEU A 113 -7.99 4.31 7.63
N VAL A 114 -7.12 5.23 8.03
CA VAL A 114 -6.20 5.02 9.16
C VAL A 114 -6.98 4.81 10.44
N GLY A 115 -8.00 5.63 10.72
CA GLY A 115 -8.88 5.48 11.87
C GLY A 115 -9.60 4.14 11.90
N VAL A 116 -10.13 3.68 10.76
CA VAL A 116 -10.78 2.36 10.62
C VAL A 116 -9.77 1.23 10.82
N SER A 117 -8.56 1.37 10.28
CA SER A 117 -7.48 0.38 10.46
C SER A 117 -7.07 0.27 11.93
N LEU A 118 -6.95 1.40 12.64
CA LEU A 118 -6.70 1.43 14.08
C LEU A 118 -7.88 0.85 14.88
N ALA A 119 -9.12 1.15 14.50
CA ALA A 119 -10.30 0.56 15.13
C ALA A 119 -10.30 -0.97 15.00
N GLY A 120 -9.95 -1.51 13.83
CA GLY A 120 -9.81 -2.95 13.63
C GLY A 120 -8.78 -3.61 14.55
N LEU A 121 -7.73 -2.87 14.95
CA LEU A 121 -6.70 -3.36 15.88
C LEU A 121 -7.07 -3.16 17.35
N LEU A 122 -7.70 -2.03 17.69
CA LEU A 122 -7.98 -1.65 19.08
C LEU A 122 -9.28 -2.25 19.61
N LEU A 123 -10.33 -2.39 18.80
CA LEU A 123 -11.63 -2.93 19.24
C LEU A 123 -11.51 -4.34 19.86
N PRO A 124 -10.76 -5.29 19.28
CA PRO A 124 -10.56 -6.60 19.90
C PRO A 124 -9.83 -6.51 21.25
N LEU A 125 -8.86 -5.60 21.37
CA LEU A 125 -8.11 -5.37 22.61
C LEU A 125 -8.98 -4.75 23.72
N LEU A 126 -10.00 -3.99 23.33
CA LEU A 126 -10.96 -3.36 24.23
C LEU A 126 -12.16 -4.27 24.57
N GLY A 127 -12.13 -5.54 24.16
CA GLY A 127 -13.18 -6.53 24.47
C GLY A 127 -14.35 -6.54 23.49
N VAL A 128 -14.30 -5.76 22.40
CA VAL A 128 -15.31 -5.79 21.33
C VAL A 128 -14.88 -6.82 20.29
N THR A 129 -15.45 -8.02 20.38
CA THR A 129 -15.10 -9.17 19.52
C THR A 129 -16.22 -9.57 18.56
N ASN A 130 -17.21 -8.70 18.34
CA ASN A 130 -18.32 -9.02 17.42
C ASN A 130 -17.78 -9.20 15.99
N PRO A 131 -17.81 -10.43 15.43
CA PRO A 131 -17.19 -10.73 14.15
C PRO A 131 -17.81 -9.95 12.99
N ALA A 132 -19.10 -9.62 13.06
CA ALA A 132 -19.77 -8.83 12.04
C ALA A 132 -19.22 -7.40 11.97
N VAL A 133 -18.89 -6.80 13.12
CA VAL A 133 -18.32 -5.44 13.19
C VAL A 133 -16.91 -5.44 12.61
N LEU A 134 -16.07 -6.41 12.99
CA LEU A 134 -14.70 -6.52 12.47
C LEU A 134 -14.69 -6.77 10.95
N ALA A 135 -15.57 -7.67 10.47
CA ALA A 135 -15.70 -7.95 9.03
C ALA A 135 -16.19 -6.72 8.25
N ALA A 136 -17.13 -5.95 8.81
CA ALA A 136 -17.60 -4.71 8.19
C ALA A 136 -16.50 -3.65 8.10
N LEU A 137 -15.71 -3.46 9.17
CA LEU A 137 -14.56 -2.54 9.16
C LEU A 137 -13.50 -2.97 8.15
N HIS A 138 -13.21 -4.26 8.07
CA HIS A 138 -12.26 -4.81 7.10
C HIS A 138 -12.73 -4.56 5.66
N SER A 139 -13.99 -4.91 5.36
CA SER A 139 -14.60 -4.70 4.05
C SER A 139 -14.63 -3.23 3.66
N PHE A 140 -15.00 -2.34 4.59
CA PHE A 140 -14.97 -0.91 4.36
C PHE A 140 -13.56 -0.42 4.01
N ASN A 141 -12.54 -0.83 4.78
CA ASN A 141 -11.15 -0.44 4.53
C ASN A 141 -10.61 -0.96 3.19
N LEU A 142 -11.05 -2.15 2.76
CA LEU A 142 -10.72 -2.72 1.46
C LEU A 142 -11.32 -1.88 0.32
N TYR A 143 -12.65 -1.73 0.28
CA TYR A 143 -13.32 -1.10 -0.85
C TYR A 143 -13.17 0.42 -0.87
N ALA A 144 -13.34 1.11 0.26
CA ALA A 144 -13.14 2.55 0.34
C ALA A 144 -11.68 2.91 0.09
N GLY A 145 -10.75 2.11 0.62
CA GLY A 145 -9.34 2.30 0.38
C GLY A 145 -8.98 2.12 -1.09
N LEU A 146 -9.52 1.11 -1.77
CA LEU A 146 -9.27 0.90 -3.20
C LEU A 146 -9.67 2.14 -4.02
N GLY A 147 -10.85 2.72 -3.74
CA GLY A 147 -11.31 3.95 -4.38
C GLY A 147 -10.40 5.16 -4.08
N ILE A 148 -10.06 5.37 -2.81
CA ILE A 148 -9.22 6.49 -2.37
C ILE A 148 -7.82 6.42 -2.99
N PHE A 149 -7.15 5.27 -2.94
CA PHE A 149 -5.81 5.13 -3.53
C PHE A 149 -5.83 5.22 -5.06
N SER A 150 -6.90 4.78 -5.70
CA SER A 150 -7.08 4.98 -7.15
C SER A 150 -7.19 6.46 -7.51
N LEU A 151 -7.91 7.25 -6.71
CA LEU A 151 -7.99 8.70 -6.88
C LEU A 151 -6.66 9.40 -6.53
N PHE A 152 -5.91 8.90 -5.54
CA PHE A 152 -4.57 9.39 -5.25
C PHE A 152 -3.61 9.21 -6.41
N VAL A 153 -3.73 8.13 -7.22
CA VAL A 153 -2.96 8.01 -8.46
C VAL A 153 -3.23 9.21 -9.38
N ALA A 154 -4.50 9.53 -9.64
CA ALA A 154 -4.84 10.67 -10.49
C ALA A 154 -4.36 12.02 -9.90
N TYR A 155 -4.47 12.19 -8.59
CA TYR A 155 -3.97 13.36 -7.87
C TYR A 155 -2.46 13.51 -7.98
N ASP A 156 -1.71 12.45 -7.68
CA ASP A 156 -0.24 12.47 -7.70
C ASP A 156 0.28 12.65 -9.13
N THR A 157 -0.39 12.11 -10.15
CA THR A 157 -0.04 12.39 -11.55
C THR A 157 -0.14 13.88 -11.86
N GLN A 158 -1.24 14.54 -11.48
CA GLN A 158 -1.38 15.98 -11.71
C GLN A 158 -0.39 16.80 -10.89
N ARG A 159 -0.11 16.38 -9.65
CA ARG A 159 0.87 17.03 -8.79
C ARG A 159 2.26 16.97 -9.39
N MET A 160 2.70 15.81 -9.89
CA MET A 160 3.99 15.67 -10.58
C MET A 160 4.12 16.60 -11.79
N ILE A 161 3.06 16.72 -12.59
CA ILE A 161 3.05 17.61 -13.76
C ILE A 161 3.16 19.08 -13.34
N GLU A 162 2.44 19.45 -12.28
CA GLU A 162 2.48 20.83 -11.77
C GLU A 162 3.83 21.16 -11.13
N ASP A 163 4.37 20.26 -10.29
CA ASP A 163 5.69 20.41 -9.68
C ASP A 163 6.78 20.59 -10.76
N TYR A 164 6.68 19.85 -11.87
CA TYR A 164 7.58 20.02 -13.01
C TYR A 164 7.45 21.41 -13.67
N HIS A 165 6.23 21.93 -13.85
CA HIS A 165 6.00 23.27 -14.39
C HIS A 165 6.50 24.37 -13.44
N ASP A 166 6.41 24.15 -12.14
CA ASP A 166 6.90 25.06 -11.10
C ASP A 166 8.43 24.99 -10.92
N GLY A 167 9.12 24.18 -11.73
CA GLY A 167 10.57 24.06 -11.74
C GLY A 167 11.14 23.10 -10.69
N ASN A 168 10.28 22.41 -9.92
CA ASN A 168 10.71 21.37 -8.99
C ASN A 168 11.12 20.11 -9.77
N ARG A 169 12.38 19.70 -9.61
CA ARG A 169 12.96 18.53 -10.28
C ARG A 169 13.13 17.33 -9.34
N ASP A 170 12.60 17.41 -8.11
CA ASP A 170 12.54 16.26 -7.23
C ASP A 170 11.58 15.19 -7.77
N HIS A 171 12.13 14.01 -8.06
CA HIS A 171 11.37 12.86 -8.56
C HIS A 171 11.26 11.75 -7.52
N VAL A 172 12.09 11.73 -6.47
CA VAL A 172 12.13 10.58 -5.54
C VAL A 172 10.93 10.57 -4.61
N GLY A 173 10.57 11.74 -4.06
CA GLY A 173 9.40 11.88 -3.20
C GLY A 173 8.10 11.51 -3.95
N PRO A 174 7.81 12.14 -5.10
CA PRO A 174 6.65 11.79 -5.91
C PRO A 174 6.63 10.31 -6.35
N ALA A 175 7.78 9.73 -6.72
CA ALA A 175 7.87 8.31 -7.06
C ALA A 175 7.51 7.40 -5.88
N LEU A 176 7.92 7.75 -4.66
CA LEU A 176 7.52 7.03 -3.45
C LEU A 176 6.00 7.12 -3.23
N SER A 177 5.39 8.30 -3.37
CA SER A 177 3.92 8.45 -3.26
C SER A 177 3.18 7.56 -4.25
N MET A 178 3.61 7.54 -5.52
CA MET A 178 3.05 6.65 -6.53
C MET A 178 3.22 5.17 -6.19
N PHE A 179 4.41 4.78 -5.73
CA PHE A 179 4.66 3.42 -5.29
C PHE A 179 3.72 3.02 -4.15
N LEU A 180 3.51 3.87 -3.15
CA LEU A 180 2.61 3.60 -2.03
C LEU A 180 1.16 3.46 -2.48
N ASN A 181 0.71 4.25 -3.47
CA ASN A 181 -0.63 4.09 -4.04
C ASN A 181 -0.77 2.74 -4.76
N ILE A 182 0.17 2.39 -5.63
CA ILE A 182 0.21 1.10 -6.34
C ILE A 182 0.22 -0.07 -5.35
N PHE A 183 1.09 0.00 -4.34
CA PHE A 183 1.21 -1.01 -3.29
C PHE A 183 -0.11 -1.18 -2.52
N ASN A 184 -0.75 -0.09 -2.14
CA ASN A 184 -2.04 -0.12 -1.43
C ASN A 184 -3.20 -0.63 -2.28
N ILE A 185 -3.20 -0.36 -3.59
CA ILE A 185 -4.17 -0.92 -4.54
C ILE A 185 -3.92 -2.43 -4.67
N PHE A 186 -2.67 -2.84 -4.85
CA PHE A 186 -2.28 -4.24 -5.01
C PHE A 186 -2.71 -5.11 -3.83
N ILE A 187 -2.36 -4.74 -2.59
CA ILE A 187 -2.72 -5.55 -1.41
C ILE A 187 -4.24 -5.70 -1.25
N ARG A 188 -5.01 -4.67 -1.64
CA ARG A 188 -6.48 -4.69 -1.56
C ARG A 188 -7.09 -5.56 -2.64
N LEU A 189 -6.63 -5.44 -3.88
CA LEU A 189 -7.05 -6.34 -4.96
C LEU A 189 -6.66 -7.79 -4.65
N LEU A 190 -5.49 -8.02 -4.08
CA LEU A 190 -5.06 -9.35 -3.68
C LEU A 190 -5.98 -9.94 -2.61
N ALA A 191 -6.34 -9.17 -1.58
CA ALA A 191 -7.31 -9.61 -0.57
C ALA A 191 -8.68 -9.93 -1.18
N ILE A 192 -9.17 -9.09 -2.10
CA ILE A 192 -10.44 -9.33 -2.82
C ILE A 192 -10.38 -10.61 -3.65
N PHE A 193 -9.30 -10.85 -4.42
CA PHE A 193 -9.17 -12.05 -5.25
C PHE A 193 -8.85 -13.31 -4.46
N ARG A 194 -8.32 -13.19 -3.25
CA ARG A 194 -8.10 -14.31 -2.33
C ARG A 194 -9.42 -14.87 -1.79
N GLY A 195 -10.44 -14.02 -1.63
CA GLY A 195 -11.77 -14.41 -1.16
C GLY A 195 -11.91 -14.39 0.37
N ASP A 196 -11.49 -13.29 1.00
CA ASP A 196 -11.82 -12.98 2.40
C ASP A 196 -13.15 -12.26 2.56
#